data_AF-A0A9P9Y9N9-F1
#
_entry.id   AF-A0A9P9Y9N9-F1
#
_cell.length_a   1.000
_cell.length_b   1.000
_cell.length_c   1.000
_cell.angle_alpha   90.00
_cell.angle_beta   90.00
_cell.angle_gamma   90.00
#
_symmetry.space_group_name_H-M   'P 1'
#
loop_
_entity.id
_entity.type
_entity.pdbx_description
1 polymer ?
#
loop_
_entity_poly.entity_id
_entity_poly.type
_entity_poly.pdbx_seq_one_letter_code
_entity_poly.pdbx_strand_id
1 'polypeptide(L)'
;MCLHFMNQFGNTKAVPSMLITMQSWGFFAFFTAVPVAGIVFVWFFVPEMAGRSLESTDALFALPWWKVGRYGAKLTPDTDPLSAERDGKMNEDEKNGVQTVEYGQSAV
;
A
#
# COMPACT_ATOMS: atom_id res chain seq x y z
N MET A 1 19.26 4.93 13.74
CA MET A 1 19.32 6.06 14.68
C MET A 1 19.83 7.33 14.01
N CYS A 2 20.98 7.33 13.33
CA CYS A 2 21.53 8.56 12.72
C CYS A 2 20.66 9.21 11.63
N LEU A 3 20.04 8.43 10.73
CA LEU A 3 19.20 8.97 9.65
C LEU A 3 17.96 9.71 10.16
N HIS A 4 17.35 9.20 11.25
CA HIS A 4 16.22 9.86 11.91
C HIS A 4 16.63 11.23 12.48
N PHE A 5 17.77 11.31 13.18
CA PHE A 5 18.28 12.58 13.71
C PHE A 5 18.75 13.54 12.62
N MET A 6 19.34 13.02 11.55
CA MET A 6 19.73 13.81 10.38
C MET A 6 18.51 14.48 9.74
N ASN A 7 17.43 13.71 9.55
CA ASN A 7 16.17 14.24 9.02
C ASN A 7 15.55 15.28 9.97
N GLN A 8 15.50 15.01 11.28
CA GLN A 8 14.97 15.97 12.25
C GLN A 8 15.78 17.28 12.30
N PHE A 9 17.10 17.18 12.31
CA PHE A 9 17.99 18.33 12.30
C PHE A 9 17.86 19.15 11.00
N GLY A 10 17.84 18.45 9.86
CA GLY A 10 17.67 19.05 8.54
C GLY A 10 16.37 19.84 8.43
N ASN A 11 15.24 19.25 8.83
CA ASN A 11 13.95 19.94 8.81
C ASN A 11 13.94 21.16 9.74
N THR A 12 14.43 21.04 10.97
CA THR A 12 14.50 22.16 11.93
C THR A 12 15.32 23.34 11.40
N LYS A 13 16.39 23.08 10.63
CA LYS A 13 17.22 24.12 10.01
C LYS A 13 16.64 24.69 8.72
N ALA A 14 16.03 23.83 7.89
CA ALA A 14 15.55 24.21 6.55
C ALA A 14 14.22 24.98 6.60
N VAL A 15 13.29 24.59 7.48
CA VAL A 15 11.95 25.19 7.60
C VAL A 15 11.97 26.72 7.76
N PRO A 16 12.73 27.32 8.71
CA PRO A 16 12.75 28.77 8.87
C PRO A 16 13.34 29.50 7.64
N SER A 17 14.35 28.92 7.00
CA SER A 17 14.95 29.49 5.78
C SER A 17 14.00 29.42 4.57
N MET A 18 13.25 28.32 4.43
CA MET A 18 12.24 28.16 3.39
C MET A 18 11.06 29.12 3.57
N LEU A 19 10.57 29.31 4.80
CA LEU A 19 9.48 30.24 5.10
C LEU A 19 9.80 31.69 4.68
N ILE A 20 11.04 32.12 4.91
CA ILE A 20 11.49 33.47 4.54
C ILE A 20 11.71 33.58 3.03
N THR A 21 12.31 32.57 2.40
CA THR A 21 12.73 32.64 0.99
C THR A 21 11.60 32.34 0.00
N MET A 22 10.75 31.35 0.29
CA MET A 22 9.67 30.89 -0.61
C MET A 22 8.30 31.48 -0.28
N GLN A 23 8.18 32.31 0.77
CA GLN A 23 6.91 32.76 1.36
C GLN A 23 6.01 31.59 1.81
N SER A 24 4.95 31.89 2.56
CA SER A 24 4.06 30.86 3.12
C SER A 24 3.47 29.93 2.05
N TRP A 25 3.08 30.47 0.89
CA TRP A 25 2.54 29.69 -0.24
C TRP A 25 3.54 28.65 -0.76
N GLY A 26 4.79 29.05 -1.03
CA GLY A 26 5.79 28.15 -1.60
C GLY A 26 6.22 27.04 -0.63
N PHE A 27 6.24 27.35 0.67
CA PHE A 27 6.52 26.36 1.71
C PHE A 27 5.47 25.24 1.73
N PHE A 28 4.19 25.58 1.77
CA PHE A 28 3.12 24.57 1.77
C PHE A 28 3.11 23.76 0.48
N ALA A 29 3.29 24.40 -0.68
CA ALA A 29 3.36 23.70 -1.96
C ALA A 29 4.52 22.68 -2.01
N PHE A 30 5.70 23.03 -1.49
CA PHE A 30 6.84 22.10 -1.40
C PHE A 30 6.53 20.90 -0.49
N PHE A 31 6.01 21.16 0.71
CA PHE A 31 5.68 20.09 1.66
C PHE A 31 4.50 19.22 1.20
N THR A 32 3.66 19.68 0.27
CA THR A 32 2.66 18.85 -0.41
C THR A 32 3.25 18.07 -1.58
N ALA A 33 4.19 18.64 -2.33
CA ALA A 33 4.82 17.97 -3.46
C ALA A 33 5.62 16.72 -3.04
N VAL A 34 6.31 16.77 -1.90
CA VAL A 34 7.09 15.65 -1.36
C VAL A 34 6.25 14.37 -1.12
N PRO A 35 5.14 14.40 -0.35
CA PRO A 35 4.28 13.23 -0.17
C PRO A 35 3.57 12.82 -1.45
N VAL A 36 3.23 13.75 -2.35
CA VAL A 36 2.69 13.39 -3.68
C VAL A 36 3.70 12.58 -4.48
N ALA A 37 4.98 12.98 -4.50
CA ALA A 37 6.05 12.20 -5.10
C ALA A 37 6.21 10.83 -4.41
N GLY A 38 6.03 10.77 -3.08
CA GLY A 38 6.00 9.53 -2.32
C GLY A 38 4.85 8.60 -2.72
N ILE A 39 3.64 9.14 -2.93
CA ILE A 39 2.48 8.36 -3.40
C ILE A 39 2.75 7.80 -4.80
N VAL A 40 3.29 8.63 -5.70
CA VAL A 40 3.70 8.17 -7.03
C VAL A 40 4.74 7.05 -6.90
N PHE A 41 5.76 7.23 -6.08
CA PHE A 41 6.76 6.21 -5.83
C PHE A 41 6.15 4.90 -5.32
N VAL A 42 5.29 4.96 -4.29
CA VAL A 42 4.59 3.78 -3.75
C VAL A 42 3.78 3.10 -4.84
N TRP A 43 3.02 3.86 -5.61
CA TRP A 43 2.19 3.35 -6.70
C TRP A 43 3.00 2.64 -7.81
N PHE A 44 4.25 3.04 -8.03
CA PHE A 44 5.13 2.40 -9.01
C PHE A 44 5.93 1.21 -8.45
N PHE A 45 6.42 1.30 -7.22
CA PHE A 45 7.46 0.40 -6.69
C PHE A 45 6.99 -0.54 -5.59
N VAL A 46 5.82 -0.32 -4.98
CA VAL A 46 5.32 -1.19 -3.92
C VAL A 46 4.30 -2.17 -4.50
N PRO A 47 4.59 -3.49 -4.53
CA PRO A 47 3.61 -4.49 -4.92
C PRO A 47 2.59 -4.72 -3.81
N GLU A 48 1.38 -5.14 -4.20
CA GLU A 48 0.40 -5.69 -3.28
C GLU A 48 0.92 -7.02 -2.71
N MET A 49 1.19 -7.03 -1.40
CA MET A 49 1.64 -8.23 -0.65
C MET A 49 0.55 -8.77 0.29
N ALA A 50 -0.64 -8.15 0.32
CA ALA A 50 -1.74 -8.60 1.17
C ALA A 50 -2.30 -9.94 0.67
N GLY A 51 -2.45 -10.92 1.58
CA GLY A 51 -2.97 -12.24 1.26
C GLY A 51 -1.96 -13.23 0.68
N ARG A 52 -0.72 -12.80 0.42
CA ARG A 52 0.37 -13.63 -0.10
C ARG A 52 1.11 -14.41 0.97
N SER A 53 1.42 -15.67 0.66
CA SER A 53 2.39 -16.48 1.40
C SER A 53 3.81 -15.99 1.11
N LEU A 54 4.71 -16.06 2.10
CA LEU A 54 6.11 -15.62 1.97
C LEU A 54 6.83 -16.30 0.79
N GLU A 55 6.48 -17.55 0.49
CA GLU A 55 7.04 -18.31 -0.64
C GLU A 55 6.59 -17.74 -2.00
N SER A 56 5.34 -17.30 -2.10
CA SER A 56 4.80 -16.67 -3.32
C SER A 56 5.32 -15.25 -3.56
N THR A 57 5.70 -14.55 -2.48
CA THR A 57 6.21 -13.17 -2.55
C THR A 57 7.58 -13.10 -3.22
N ASP A 58 8.39 -14.17 -3.16
CA ASP A 58 9.69 -14.21 -3.85
C ASP A 58 9.52 -14.10 -5.38
N ALA A 59 8.45 -14.69 -5.92
CA ALA A 59 8.11 -14.59 -7.33
C ALA A 59 7.73 -13.16 -7.77
N LEU A 60 7.25 -12.31 -6.86
CA LEU A 60 7.06 -10.87 -7.12
C LEU A 60 8.39 -10.12 -7.22
N PHE A 61 9.37 -10.47 -6.39
CA PHE A 61 10.68 -9.82 -6.38
C PHE A 61 11.59 -10.28 -7.52
N ALA A 62 11.31 -11.42 -8.14
CA ALA A 62 11.98 -11.87 -9.37
C ALA A 62 11.61 -11.02 -10.61
N LEU A 63 10.52 -10.25 -10.55
CA LEU A 63 10.10 -9.38 -11.65
C LEU A 63 10.95 -8.10 -11.72
N PRO A 64 11.18 -7.53 -12.92
CA PRO A 64 11.88 -6.26 -13.04
C PRO A 64 11.18 -5.17 -12.22
N TRP A 65 11.96 -4.37 -11.47
CA TRP A 65 11.50 -3.35 -10.53
C TRP A 65 10.42 -2.36 -11.04
N TRP A 66 10.30 -2.17 -12.35
CA TRP A 66 9.28 -1.31 -12.98
C TRP A 66 7.93 -2.01 -13.21
N LYS A 67 7.90 -3.35 -13.17
CA LYS A 67 6.70 -4.17 -13.40
C LYS A 67 6.03 -4.62 -12.09
N VAL A 68 6.76 -4.51 -10.98
CA VAL A 68 6.34 -5.00 -9.66
C VAL A 68 5.08 -4.28 -9.14
N GLY A 69 5.05 -2.95 -9.11
CA GLY A 69 3.94 -2.21 -8.48
C GLY A 69 2.58 -2.33 -9.19
N ARG A 70 2.56 -2.42 -10.53
CA ARG A 70 1.28 -2.46 -11.30
C ARG A 70 0.90 -3.84 -11.84
N TYR A 71 1.87 -4.67 -12.14
CA TYR A 71 1.65 -5.94 -12.84
C TYR A 71 2.01 -7.15 -12.00
N GLY A 72 2.53 -6.96 -10.77
CA GLY A 72 2.90 -8.05 -9.88
C GLY A 72 1.77 -9.07 -9.68
N ALA A 73 0.57 -8.62 -9.33
CA ALA A 73 -0.58 -9.52 -9.10
C ALA A 73 -1.06 -10.28 -10.36
N LYS A 74 -0.86 -9.71 -11.56
CA LYS A 74 -1.29 -10.33 -12.83
C LYS A 74 -0.23 -11.28 -13.41
N LEU A 75 1.04 -10.98 -13.20
CA LEU A 75 2.17 -11.75 -13.74
C LEU A 75 2.50 -12.97 -12.88
N THR A 76 2.25 -12.86 -11.58
CA THR A 76 2.33 -13.97 -10.63
C THR A 76 1.00 -14.03 -9.89
N PRO A 77 0.02 -14.80 -10.37
CA PRO A 77 -1.16 -15.15 -9.59
C PRO A 77 -0.77 -16.07 -8.43
N ASP A 78 -1.40 -15.91 -7.26
CA ASP A 78 -1.13 -16.77 -6.12
C ASP A 78 -1.54 -18.21 -6.41
N THR A 79 -0.55 -19.09 -6.42
CA THR A 79 -0.72 -20.53 -6.64
C THR A 79 -0.58 -21.31 -5.34
N ASP A 80 -0.51 -20.62 -4.20
CA ASP A 80 -0.37 -21.28 -2.90
C ASP A 80 -1.72 -21.93 -2.50
N PRO A 81 -1.77 -23.26 -2.37
CA PRO A 81 -2.99 -23.98 -2.02
C PRO A 81 -3.57 -23.54 -0.65
N LEU A 82 -2.75 -23.05 0.28
CA LEU A 82 -3.21 -22.54 1.58
C LEU A 82 -3.96 -21.21 1.46
N SER A 83 -3.52 -20.32 0.55
CA SER A 83 -4.22 -19.05 0.30
C SER A 83 -5.55 -19.29 -0.42
N ALA A 84 -5.60 -20.24 -1.37
CA ALA A 84 -6.83 -20.60 -2.07
C ALA A 84 -7.88 -21.21 -1.13
N GLU A 85 -7.48 -22.06 -0.18
CA GLU A 85 -8.40 -22.63 0.81
C GLU A 85 -8.90 -21.58 1.82
N ARG A 86 -8.06 -20.61 2.18
CA ARG A 86 -8.44 -19.50 3.07
C ARG A 86 -9.42 -18.53 2.41
N ASP A 87 -9.20 -18.20 1.14
CA ASP A 87 -10.10 -17.37 0.35
C ASP A 87 -11.44 -18.08 0.09
N GLY A 88 -11.40 -19.39 -0.17
CA GLY A 88 -12.59 -20.23 -0.30
C GLY A 88 -13.46 -20.21 0.98
N LYS A 89 -12.87 -20.42 2.16
CA LYS A 89 -13.60 -20.35 3.43
C LYS A 89 -14.18 -18.97 3.71
N MET A 90 -13.45 -17.91 3.40
CA MET A 90 -13.92 -16.52 3.59
C MET A 90 -15.14 -16.22 2.72
N ASN A 91 -15.12 -16.66 1.45
CA ASN A 91 -16.25 -16.52 0.53
C ASN A 91 -17.46 -17.39 0.95
N GLU A 92 -17.23 -18.58 1.52
CA GLU A 92 -18.30 -19.43 2.05
C GLU A 92 -18.96 -18.82 3.28
N ASP A 93 -18.17 -18.30 4.23
CA ASP A 93 -18.69 -17.62 5.43
C ASP A 93 -19.46 -16.34 5.08
N GLU A 94 -19.01 -15.58 4.07
CA GLU A 94 -19.72 -14.41 3.56
C GLU A 94 -21.06 -14.79 2.92
N LYS A 95 -21.10 -15.84 2.07
CA LYS A 95 -22.35 -16.34 1.49
C LYS A 95 -23.33 -16.86 2.55
N ASN A 96 -22.82 -17.57 3.56
CA ASN A 96 -23.64 -18.09 4.66
C ASN A 96 -24.19 -16.96 5.54
N GLY A 97 -23.39 -15.92 5.78
CA GLY A 97 -23.81 -14.71 6.47
C GLY A 97 -24.89 -13.94 5.70
N VAL A 98 -24.70 -13.73 4.40
CA VAL A 98 -25.67 -13.04 3.53
C VAL A 98 -26.98 -13.83 3.43
N GLN A 99 -26.93 -15.15 3.25
CA GLN A 99 -28.13 -15.99 3.25
C GLN A 99 -28.87 -15.91 4.59
N THR A 100 -28.17 -15.98 5.72
CA THR A 100 -28.79 -15.88 7.05
C THR A 100 -29.54 -14.56 7.24
N VAL A 101 -28.99 -13.45 6.76
CA VAL A 101 -29.61 -12.13 6.84
C VAL A 101 -30.83 -12.02 5.91
N GLU A 102 -30.74 -12.58 4.70
CA GLU A 102 -31.84 -12.56 3.72
C GLU A 102 -33.05 -13.40 4.18
N TYR A 103 -32.82 -14.60 4.74
CA TYR A 103 -33.88 -15.41 5.35
C TYR A 103 -34.48 -14.75 6.61
N GLY A 104 -33.68 -14.02 7.39
CA GLY A 104 -34.14 -13.28 8.57
C GLY A 104 -35.04 -12.08 8.22
N GLN A 105 -34.87 -11.48 7.04
CA GLN A 105 -35.65 -10.32 6.60
C GLN A 105 -36.93 -10.70 5.83
N SER A 106 -36.99 -11.90 5.24
CA SER A 106 -38.20 -12.41 4.56
C SER A 106 -39.21 -13.08 5.52
N ALA A 107 -38.86 -13.27 6.79
CA ALA A 107 -39.70 -13.92 7.81
C ALA A 107 -40.46 -12.93 8.72
N VAL A 108 -40.43 -11.62 8.39
CA VAL A 108 -41.13 -10.53 9.10
C VAL A 108 -42.32 -10.03 8.28
#